data_AF-A0A950AWY3-F1
#
_entry.id   AF-A0A950AWY3-F1
#
_cell.length_a   1.000
_cell.length_b   1.000
_cell.length_c   1.000
_cell.angle_alpha   90.00
_cell.angle_beta   90.00
_cell.angle_gamma   90.00
#
_symmetry.space_group_name_H-M   'P 1'
#
loop_
_entity.id
_entity.type
_entity.pdbx_description
1 polymer ?
#
loop_
_entity_poly.entity_id
_entity_poly.type
_entity_poly.pdbx_seq_one_letter_code
_entity_poly.pdbx_strand_id
1 'polypeptide(L)'
;MGAVPGRRLQFCPIAVVSDVHDDDLDANEVDDADEVDDANRIVGGLSRNVLAYLATAIVEDPEGVVVEPEERRNAVTLRLHVAPSDMGRVIGRRGRVAQAIRSVVRAAGAKEGVDVTVDIVD
;
A
#
# COMPACT_ATOMS: atom_id res chain seq x y z
N MET A 1 6.68 32.69 -7.14
CA MET A 1 5.31 32.87 -7.65
C MET A 1 5.22 32.15 -8.99
N GLY A 2 4.93 30.85 -8.98
CA GLY A 2 4.83 30.04 -10.20
C GLY A 2 3.71 29.04 -9.99
N ALA A 3 2.62 29.21 -10.74
CA ALA A 3 1.37 28.47 -10.59
C ALA A 3 1.56 26.98 -10.95
N VAL A 4 1.06 26.10 -10.09
CA VAL A 4 0.85 24.68 -10.43
C VAL A 4 -0.53 24.59 -11.13
N PRO A 5 -0.61 24.13 -12.39
CA PRO A 5 -1.87 24.10 -13.12
C PRO A 5 -2.75 22.95 -12.65
N GLY A 6 -4.06 23.23 -12.57
CA GLY A 6 -5.07 22.35 -11.99
C GLY A 6 -5.11 20.95 -12.58
N ARG A 7 -5.13 19.96 -11.70
CA ARG A 7 -5.75 18.68 -11.98
C ARG A 7 -7.10 18.66 -11.30
N ARG A 8 -8.15 18.47 -12.11
CA ARG A 8 -9.44 18.02 -11.61
C ARG A 8 -9.19 16.76 -10.81
N LEU A 9 -9.36 16.85 -9.50
CA LEU A 9 -9.53 15.73 -8.61
C LEU A 9 -10.84 15.05 -9.04
N GLN A 10 -10.73 14.07 -9.93
CA GLN A 10 -11.77 13.06 -10.03
C GLN A 10 -11.69 12.28 -8.72
N PHE A 11 -12.62 12.63 -7.84
CA PHE A 11 -13.05 11.84 -6.70
C PHE A 11 -13.08 10.35 -7.08
N CYS A 12 -12.24 9.55 -6.43
CA CYS A 12 -12.51 8.12 -6.27
C CYS A 12 -13.15 7.98 -4.89
N PRO A 13 -14.47 7.77 -4.80
CA PRO A 13 -15.08 7.36 -3.54
C PRO A 13 -14.65 5.90 -3.36
N ILE A 14 -13.73 5.63 -2.43
CA ILE A 14 -13.48 4.25 -2.03
C ILE A 14 -14.69 3.86 -1.18
N ALA A 15 -15.64 3.19 -1.83
CA ALA A 15 -16.70 2.45 -1.18
C ALA A 15 -16.05 1.30 -0.38
N VAL A 16 -16.53 1.14 0.84
CA VAL A 16 -16.08 0.16 1.82
C VAL A 16 -17.11 -0.98 1.85
N VAL A 17 -16.62 -2.20 2.17
CA VAL A 17 -17.32 -3.43 2.64
C VAL A 17 -18.23 -4.11 1.59
N SER A 18 -18.45 -5.43 1.47
CA SER A 18 -18.31 -6.71 2.22
C SER A 18 -18.27 -7.83 1.13
N ASP A 19 -17.91 -9.10 1.31
CA ASP A 19 -18.30 -10.09 2.34
C ASP A 19 -17.11 -11.00 2.70
N VAL A 20 -17.27 -12.22 3.22
CA VAL A 20 -16.26 -13.24 3.62
C VAL A 20 -16.74 -14.68 3.46
N HIS A 21 -15.94 -15.53 2.81
CA HIS A 21 -16.20 -16.95 2.58
C HIS A 21 -14.88 -17.75 2.65
N ASP A 22 -14.73 -18.36 3.82
CA ASP A 22 -13.91 -19.51 4.17
C ASP A 22 -14.14 -20.73 3.25
N ASP A 23 -13.05 -21.43 2.90
CA ASP A 23 -13.02 -22.91 2.95
C ASP A 23 -11.55 -23.44 2.98
N ASP A 24 -11.28 -24.21 4.04
CA ASP A 24 -10.14 -25.11 4.33
C ASP A 24 -8.76 -24.56 4.80
N LEU A 25 -8.66 -24.25 6.10
CA LEU A 25 -7.41 -24.32 6.89
C LEU A 25 -7.61 -25.11 8.20
N ASP A 26 -7.14 -26.35 8.25
CA ASP A 26 -6.68 -26.98 9.51
C ASP A 26 -5.17 -26.66 9.65
N ALA A 27 -4.62 -26.10 10.73
CA ALA A 27 -5.09 -26.03 12.10
C ALA A 27 -4.46 -24.81 12.81
N ASN A 28 -5.32 -23.86 13.16
CA ASN A 28 -5.35 -23.08 14.42
C ASN A 28 -6.37 -21.96 14.18
N GLU A 29 -7.62 -22.21 14.58
CA GLU A 29 -8.69 -21.22 14.56
C GLU A 29 -8.31 -19.98 15.38
N VAL A 30 -8.35 -18.84 14.69
CA VAL A 30 -8.68 -17.52 15.25
C VAL A 30 -9.64 -16.85 14.28
N ASP A 31 -10.92 -16.89 14.66
CA ASP A 31 -12.07 -15.99 14.40
C ASP A 31 -12.04 -15.02 13.21
N ASP A 32 -13.05 -15.20 12.35
CA ASP A 32 -13.91 -14.22 11.68
C ASP A 32 -13.30 -13.13 10.77
N ALA A 33 -13.70 -13.25 9.50
CA ALA A 33 -14.01 -12.20 8.53
C ALA A 33 -12.86 -11.57 7.68
N ASP A 34 -12.68 -12.00 6.41
CA ASP A 34 -12.53 -11.12 5.23
C ASP A 34 -12.63 -11.91 3.87
N GLU A 35 -13.73 -11.82 3.09
CA GLU A 35 -13.73 -12.09 1.64
C GLU A 35 -13.16 -10.78 1.19
N VAL A 36 -12.06 -10.96 0.51
CA VAL A 36 -11.61 -9.95 -0.40
C VAL A 36 -12.39 -10.17 -1.69
N ASP A 37 -13.40 -9.33 -1.90
CA ASP A 37 -14.16 -9.14 -3.13
C ASP A 37 -13.24 -9.22 -4.37
N ASP A 38 -13.33 -10.33 -5.11
CA ASP A 38 -12.48 -10.74 -6.24
C ASP A 38 -12.61 -9.84 -7.50
N ALA A 39 -13.39 -8.74 -7.43
CA ALA A 39 -13.78 -7.97 -8.61
C ALA A 39 -12.78 -6.88 -9.08
N ASN A 40 -11.66 -6.63 -8.39
CA ASN A 40 -10.69 -5.60 -8.80
C ASN A 40 -9.24 -6.10 -8.78
N ARG A 41 -8.89 -7.01 -9.70
CA ARG A 41 -7.52 -7.49 -9.88
C ARG A 41 -6.62 -6.41 -10.49
N ILE A 42 -6.20 -5.45 -9.66
CA ILE A 42 -5.01 -4.63 -9.91
C ILE A 42 -3.80 -5.45 -9.44
N VAL A 43 -2.78 -5.60 -10.28
CA VAL A 43 -1.59 -6.39 -9.94
C VAL A 43 -0.88 -5.72 -8.76
N GLY A 44 -0.78 -6.41 -7.62
CA GLY A 44 -0.21 -5.84 -6.38
C GLY A 44 -1.20 -5.03 -5.55
N GLY A 45 -2.52 -5.29 -5.67
CA GLY A 45 -3.57 -4.59 -4.92
C GLY A 45 -3.42 -4.74 -3.40
N LEU A 46 -3.09 -5.94 -2.92
CA LEU A 46 -2.85 -6.18 -1.49
C LEU A 46 -1.62 -5.40 -1.03
N SER A 47 -0.53 -5.53 -1.78
CA SER A 47 0.75 -4.87 -1.50
C SER A 47 0.62 -3.34 -1.43
N ARG A 48 -0.19 -2.75 -2.30
CA ARG A 48 -0.51 -1.31 -2.31
C ARG A 48 -1.31 -0.89 -1.08
N ASN A 49 -2.34 -1.64 -0.71
CA ASN A 49 -3.20 -1.32 0.43
C ASN A 49 -2.41 -1.38 1.74
N VAL A 50 -1.60 -2.41 1.92
CA VAL A 50 -0.74 -2.55 3.10
C VAL A 50 0.26 -1.39 3.19
N LEU A 51 0.89 -1.01 2.07
CA LEU A 51 1.81 0.12 2.05
C LEU A 51 1.11 1.44 2.42
N ALA A 52 -0.05 1.72 1.84
CA ALA A 52 -0.83 2.93 2.11
C ALA A 52 -1.28 2.98 3.58
N TYR A 53 -1.76 1.85 4.11
CA TYR A 53 -2.17 1.73 5.51
C TYR A 53 -1.00 1.96 6.47
N LEU A 54 0.15 1.34 6.22
CA LEU A 54 1.34 1.54 7.04
C LEU A 54 1.86 2.98 6.96
N ALA A 55 1.87 3.57 5.77
CA ALA A 55 2.33 4.94 5.57
C ALA A 55 1.43 5.94 6.32
N THR A 56 0.12 5.85 6.15
CA THR A 56 -0.86 6.73 6.85
C THR A 56 -0.80 6.61 8.36
N ALA A 57 -0.38 5.46 8.91
CA ALA A 57 -0.20 5.28 10.35
C ALA A 57 1.09 5.92 10.92
N ILE A 58 2.08 6.25 10.07
CA ILE A 58 3.40 6.77 10.48
C ILE A 58 3.51 8.29 10.28
N VAL A 59 2.81 8.83 9.29
CA VAL A 59 2.83 10.25 8.95
C VAL A 59 1.90 11.08 9.83
N GLU A 60 2.14 12.38 9.92
CA GLU A 60 1.19 13.32 10.55
C GLU A 60 0.05 13.70 9.60
N ASP A 61 0.34 13.89 8.31
CA ASP A 61 -0.63 14.30 7.30
C ASP A 61 -0.94 13.13 6.33
N PRO A 62 -1.99 12.32 6.59
CA PRO A 62 -2.34 11.19 5.72
C PRO A 62 -2.81 11.63 4.33
N GLU A 63 -3.27 12.87 4.17
CA GLU A 63 -3.68 13.44 2.87
C GLU A 63 -2.50 13.67 1.91
N GLY A 64 -1.28 13.77 2.44
CA GLY A 64 -0.06 13.95 1.65
C GLY A 64 0.54 12.64 1.12
N VAL A 65 -0.07 11.49 1.42
CA VAL A 65 0.46 10.18 1.06
C VAL A 65 -0.16 9.72 -0.26
N VAL A 66 0.67 9.52 -1.28
CA VAL A 66 0.24 9.01 -2.59
C VAL A 66 1.04 7.78 -2.98
N VAL A 67 0.35 6.70 -3.32
CA VAL A 67 0.97 5.46 -3.79
C VAL A 67 0.71 5.26 -5.28
N GLU A 68 1.79 5.29 -6.06
CA GLU A 68 1.78 5.05 -7.50
C GLU A 68 2.36 3.66 -7.81
N PRO A 69 1.53 2.69 -8.22
CA PRO A 69 2.02 1.41 -8.72
C PRO A 69 2.55 1.56 -10.15
N GLU A 70 3.74 1.02 -10.40
CA GLU A 70 4.32 0.88 -11.72
C GLU A 70 4.49 -0.60 -12.04
N GLU A 71 3.60 -1.09 -12.90
CA GLU A 71 3.66 -2.46 -13.38
C GLU A 71 4.77 -2.60 -14.43
N ARG A 72 5.61 -3.59 -14.22
CA ARG A 72 6.57 -4.14 -15.18
C ARG A 72 6.23 -5.61 -15.37
N ARG A 73 6.70 -6.18 -16.49
CA ARG A 73 6.29 -7.52 -17.00
C ARG A 73 6.05 -8.59 -15.93
N ASN A 74 6.93 -8.72 -14.93
CA ASN A 74 6.79 -9.64 -13.80
C ASN A 74 7.08 -8.99 -12.43
N ALA A 75 7.13 -7.66 -12.37
CA ALA A 75 7.53 -6.94 -11.16
C ALA A 75 6.69 -5.67 -11.01
N VAL A 76 6.34 -5.32 -9.78
CA VAL A 76 5.60 -4.10 -9.46
C VAL A 76 6.48 -3.21 -8.60
N THR A 77 6.71 -1.99 -9.07
CA THR A 77 7.38 -0.96 -8.28
C THR A 77 6.34 -0.04 -7.69
N LEU A 78 6.21 -0.02 -6.36
CA LEU A 78 5.34 0.88 -5.62
C LEU A 78 6.12 2.13 -5.25
N ARG A 79 5.79 3.26 -5.87
CA ARG A 79 6.34 4.58 -5.53
C ARG A 79 5.46 5.23 -4.48
N LEU A 80 6.01 5.40 -3.28
CA LEU A 80 5.37 6.09 -2.16
C LEU A 80 5.86 7.55 -2.15
N HIS A 81 4.97 8.47 -2.49
CA HIS A 81 5.17 9.90 -2.33
C HIS A 81 4.67 10.32 -0.95
N VAL A 82 5.52 11.00 -0.20
CA VAL A 82 5.24 11.51 1.14
C VAL A 82 5.68 12.96 1.24
N ALA A 83 5.09 13.72 2.15
CA ALA A 83 5.56 15.07 2.42
C ALA A 83 7.02 15.04 2.98
N PRO A 84 7.84 16.07 2.67
CA PRO A 84 9.20 16.18 3.20
C PRO A 84 9.26 16.15 4.74
N SER A 85 8.21 16.67 5.39
CA SER A 85 8.04 16.69 6.85
C SER A 85 7.92 15.28 7.46
N ASP A 86 7.37 14.33 6.71
CA ASP A 86 7.10 12.96 7.16
C ASP A 86 8.19 11.96 6.76
N MET A 87 9.01 12.32 5.76
CA MET A 87 10.09 11.46 5.26
C MET A 87 11.03 10.99 6.39
N GLY A 88 11.33 11.87 7.36
CA GLY A 88 12.14 11.52 8.53
C GLY A 88 11.51 10.42 9.41
N ARG A 89 10.18 10.35 9.51
CA ARG A 89 9.46 9.29 10.26
C ARG A 89 9.39 8.01 9.46
N VAL A 90 9.06 8.10 8.17
CA VAL A 90 8.92 6.97 7.25
C VAL A 90 10.24 6.22 7.05
N ILE A 91 11.36 6.93 6.91
CA ILE A 91 12.68 6.30 6.88
C ILE A 91 13.06 5.83 8.30
N GLY A 92 12.84 6.68 9.30
CA GLY A 92 13.15 6.41 10.70
C GLY A 92 14.66 6.32 10.99
N ARG A 93 15.01 6.12 12.27
CA ARG A 93 16.42 6.09 12.72
C ARG A 93 17.17 4.89 12.13
N ARG A 94 18.11 5.16 11.21
CA ARG A 94 18.89 4.19 10.41
C ARG A 94 18.10 3.45 9.32
N GLY A 95 16.96 3.98 8.87
CA GLY A 95 16.17 3.32 7.83
C GLY A 95 15.38 2.10 8.33
N ARG A 96 15.27 1.90 9.66
CA ARG A 96 14.61 0.71 10.23
C ARG A 96 13.14 0.60 9.86
N VAL A 97 12.44 1.74 9.81
CA VAL A 97 11.01 1.78 9.48
C VAL A 97 10.83 1.44 8.00
N ALA A 98 11.61 2.06 7.12
CA ALA A 98 11.61 1.73 5.69
C ALA A 98 11.94 0.25 5.41
N GLN A 99 12.88 -0.35 6.15
CA GLN A 99 13.21 -1.77 6.01
C GLN A 99 12.05 -2.68 6.47
N ALA A 100 11.38 -2.34 7.57
CA ALA A 100 10.22 -3.08 8.04
C ALA A 100 9.08 -3.03 7.01
N ILE A 101 8.75 -1.84 6.49
CA ILE A 101 7.74 -1.66 5.45
C ILE A 101 8.08 -2.50 4.22
N ARG A 102 9.33 -2.45 3.74
CA ARG A 102 9.80 -3.27 2.60
C ARG A 102 9.59 -4.76 2.85
N SER A 103 9.88 -5.25 4.06
CA SER A 103 9.71 -6.66 4.41
C SER A 103 8.24 -7.09 4.37
N VAL A 104 7.34 -6.26 4.91
CA VAL A 104 5.91 -6.56 4.94
C VAL A 104 5.31 -6.53 3.54
N VAL A 105 5.62 -5.50 2.75
CA VAL A 105 5.13 -5.38 1.37
C VAL A 105 5.67 -6.50 0.49
N ARG A 106 6.92 -6.94 0.69
CA ARG A 106 7.48 -8.09 -0.03
C ARG A 106 6.75 -9.39 0.33
N ALA A 107 6.36 -9.58 1.58
CA ALA A 107 5.57 -10.73 2.00
C ALA A 107 4.15 -10.70 1.39
N ALA A 108 3.53 -9.52 1.32
CA ALA A 108 2.24 -9.34 0.63
C ALA A 108 2.34 -9.65 -0.87
N GLY A 109 3.38 -9.15 -1.56
CA GLY A 109 3.63 -9.43 -2.97
C GLY A 109 3.92 -10.90 -3.25
N ALA A 110 4.66 -11.56 -2.35
CA ALA A 110 4.90 -13.00 -2.43
C ALA A 110 3.60 -13.82 -2.33
N LYS A 111 2.61 -13.36 -1.54
CA LYS A 111 1.27 -13.98 -1.47
C LYS A 111 0.50 -13.83 -2.78
N GLU A 112 0.68 -12.72 -3.49
CA GLU A 112 0.10 -12.46 -4.82
C GLU A 112 0.88 -13.11 -5.98
N GLY A 113 2.07 -13.66 -5.71
CA GLY A 113 2.96 -14.24 -6.74
C GLY A 113 3.66 -13.19 -7.61
N VAL A 114 3.84 -11.98 -7.10
CA VAL A 114 4.39 -10.82 -7.84
C VAL A 114 5.63 -10.29 -7.11
N ASP A 115 6.69 -9.98 -7.87
CA ASP A 115 7.88 -9.32 -7.30
C ASP A 115 7.59 -7.85 -7.02
N VAL A 116 7.43 -7.48 -5.74
CA VAL A 116 7.12 -6.11 -5.34
C VAL A 116 8.35 -5.40 -4.80
N THR A 117 8.62 -4.19 -5.31
CA THR A 117 9.67 -3.28 -4.85
C THR A 117 9.06 -1.98 -4.37
N VAL A 118 9.49 -1.48 -3.21
CA VAL A 118 9.05 -0.18 -2.68
C VAL A 118 10.13 0.87 -2.90
N ASP A 119 9.73 1.99 -3.48
CA ASP A 119 10.54 3.19 -3.61
C ASP A 119 9.87 4.35 -2.87
N ILE A 120 10.65 5.08 -2.07
CA ILE A 120 10.15 6.17 -1.23
C ILE A 120 10.69 7.46 -1.84
N VAL A 121 9.78 8.31 -2.31
CA VAL A 121 10.06 9.54 -3.06
C VAL A 121 9.47 10.75 -2.31
N ASP A 122 10.14 11.90 -2.49
CA ASP A 122 9.79 13.21 -1.91
C ASP A 122 9.03 14.09 -2.91
#